data_AF-A0A7H0GUL6-F1
#
_entry.id   AF-A0A7H0GUL6-F1
#
_cell.length_a   1.000
_cell.length_b   1.000
_cell.length_c   1.000
_cell.angle_alpha   90.00
_cell.angle_beta   90.00
_cell.angle_gamma   90.00
#
_symmetry.space_group_name_H-M   'P 1'
#
loop_
_entity.id
_entity.type
_entity.pdbx_description
1 polymer ?
#
loop_
_entity_poly.entity_id
_entity_poly.type
_entity_poly.pdbx_seq_one_letter_code
_entity_poly.pdbx_strand_id
1 'polypeptide(L)'
;MVQLHARAVAARRSRGLFAAQRNHRSGAIAVGILAFGLAWLIRPSAAVLGLLVAVPGGVWLGQRRGAYVLAAALLVAGVGGIFLTLTRSPEATRFRVLDVLKSNLNDFQLYQPQPKTVHDTLGVQAVSHWILSDSALVNEAFFQRTVPQNTDYFLRESAPAKLATLGRLVVRDYFPLLLLNALIYASLLRSPPTRGRLAFWLTQLGFGLLILGIGVALKLPPRLGLPLFTLFTLGNVAYWLRLTIAARVPFPRLAVSILVVATGVYGYKTLHRKQLLAAERFHHEAYLAALNRATAGGQMLVTANLEVAYKSLSPFQVYELPGRQLPLTGWATLHPSLPRLRQKLTGTRDFSASLYRLANKPGVQWVLAPEVVPFLHRYSQHSGPSERLGLTFTLLNRITADSTLPQLYEVRPRIIEKPQKPKFCNSPRIAI
;
A
#
# COMPACT_ATOMS: atom_id res chain seq x y z
N MET A 1 -48.01 37.44 -2.29
CA MET A 1 -46.75 37.45 -3.07
C MET A 1 -45.56 36.76 -2.38
N VAL A 2 -45.46 36.71 -1.05
CA VAL A 2 -44.29 36.11 -0.33
C VAL A 2 -44.22 34.57 -0.42
N GLN A 3 -45.36 33.87 -0.56
CA GLN A 3 -45.39 32.40 -0.72
C GLN A 3 -44.89 31.88 -2.09
N LEU A 4 -44.93 32.72 -3.13
CA LEU A 4 -44.45 32.34 -4.47
C LEU A 4 -42.91 32.40 -4.57
N HIS A 5 -42.27 33.31 -3.82
CA HIS A 5 -40.80 33.40 -3.76
C HIS A 5 -40.17 32.25 -2.95
N ALA A 6 -40.81 31.79 -1.87
CA ALA A 6 -40.32 30.66 -1.08
C ALA A 6 -40.35 29.32 -1.88
N ARG A 7 -41.39 29.12 -2.71
CA ARG A 7 -41.47 27.95 -3.61
C ARG A 7 -40.45 28.00 -4.76
N ALA A 8 -40.15 29.18 -5.29
CA ALA A 8 -39.13 29.35 -6.34
C ALA A 8 -37.69 29.13 -5.83
N VAL A 9 -37.41 29.50 -4.57
CA VAL A 9 -36.09 29.30 -3.93
C VAL A 9 -35.90 27.84 -3.49
N ALA A 10 -36.95 27.17 -2.99
CA ALA A 10 -36.93 25.73 -2.72
C ALA A 10 -36.77 24.88 -4.00
N ALA A 11 -37.38 25.31 -5.11
CA ALA A 11 -37.24 24.68 -6.43
C ALA A 11 -35.88 24.96 -7.12
N ARG A 12 -35.10 25.95 -6.67
CA ARG A 12 -33.72 26.19 -7.14
C ARG A 12 -32.67 25.41 -6.33
N ARG A 13 -32.88 25.19 -5.02
CA ARG A 13 -31.94 24.41 -4.19
C ARG A 13 -32.00 22.89 -4.42
N SER A 14 -33.10 22.37 -4.95
CA SER A 14 -33.20 20.98 -5.40
C SER A 14 -32.51 20.69 -6.74
N ARG A 15 -32.17 21.73 -7.54
CA ARG A 15 -31.57 21.56 -8.88
C ARG A 15 -30.11 21.08 -8.87
N GLY A 16 -29.35 21.36 -7.81
CA GLY A 16 -27.95 20.90 -7.70
C GLY A 16 -27.84 19.37 -7.56
N LEU A 17 -28.75 18.76 -6.79
CA LEU A 17 -28.84 17.30 -6.63
C LEU A 17 -29.65 16.63 -7.77
N PHE A 18 -30.59 17.36 -8.39
CA PHE A 18 -31.29 16.90 -9.60
C PHE A 18 -30.40 16.90 -10.87
N ALA A 19 -29.36 17.73 -10.92
CA ALA A 19 -28.42 17.75 -12.05
C ALA A 19 -27.58 16.46 -12.15
N ALA A 20 -27.36 15.77 -11.03
CA ALA A 20 -26.69 14.47 -10.97
C ALA A 20 -27.63 13.29 -11.33
N GLN A 21 -28.95 13.51 -11.38
CA GLN A 21 -29.95 12.46 -11.65
C GLN A 21 -30.38 12.34 -13.12
N ARG A 22 -29.88 13.19 -14.03
CA ARG A 22 -30.13 12.99 -15.46
C ARG A 22 -29.23 11.86 -15.99
N ASN A 23 -29.82 10.66 -16.10
CA ASN A 23 -29.26 9.44 -16.71
C ASN A 23 -28.75 9.58 -18.18
N HIS A 24 -28.62 10.80 -18.71
CA HIS A 24 -28.33 11.12 -20.11
C HIS A 24 -27.10 12.00 -20.32
N ARG A 25 -26.23 12.20 -19.32
CA ARG A 25 -24.98 12.95 -19.53
C ARG A 25 -23.89 12.03 -20.08
N SER A 26 -23.87 11.84 -21.39
CA SER A 26 -22.79 11.14 -22.11
C SER A 26 -21.40 11.65 -21.72
N GLY A 27 -21.28 12.95 -21.40
CA GLY A 27 -20.04 13.54 -20.89
C GLY A 27 -19.54 12.92 -19.57
N ALA A 28 -20.42 12.58 -18.62
CA ALA A 28 -20.00 11.95 -17.36
C ALA A 28 -19.50 10.52 -17.60
N ILE A 29 -20.13 9.79 -18.52
CA ILE A 29 -19.69 8.46 -18.94
C ILE A 29 -18.34 8.57 -19.65
N ALA A 30 -18.18 9.52 -20.58
CA ALA A 30 -16.92 9.76 -21.29
C ALA A 30 -15.77 10.11 -20.33
N VAL A 31 -16.01 11.00 -19.37
CA VAL A 31 -15.03 11.33 -18.32
C VAL A 31 -14.70 10.11 -17.47
N GLY A 32 -15.70 9.30 -17.11
CA GLY A 32 -15.48 8.06 -16.36
C GLY A 32 -14.64 7.03 -17.13
N ILE A 33 -14.93 6.83 -18.41
CA ILE A 33 -14.16 5.93 -19.29
C ILE A 33 -12.74 6.45 -19.48
N LEU A 34 -12.56 7.76 -19.71
CA LEU A 34 -11.24 8.37 -19.84
C LEU A 34 -10.44 8.23 -18.53
N ALA A 35 -11.05 8.54 -17.39
CA ALA A 35 -10.42 8.40 -16.09
C ALA A 35 -10.04 6.95 -15.80
N PHE A 36 -10.91 6.00 -16.14
CA PHE A 36 -10.62 4.56 -16.04
C PHE A 36 -9.48 4.16 -16.97
N GLY A 37 -9.50 4.58 -18.23
CA GLY A 37 -8.45 4.30 -19.21
C GLY A 37 -7.10 4.83 -18.78
N LEU A 38 -7.04 6.10 -18.34
CA LEU A 38 -5.82 6.70 -17.79
C LEU A 38 -5.33 5.95 -16.54
N ALA A 39 -6.24 5.62 -15.62
CA ALA A 39 -5.90 4.85 -14.43
C ALA A 39 -5.37 3.45 -14.79
N TRP A 40 -5.96 2.81 -15.80
CA TRP A 40 -5.58 1.49 -16.27
C TRP A 40 -4.20 1.51 -16.94
N LEU A 41 -3.90 2.55 -17.74
CA LEU A 41 -2.57 2.75 -18.34
C LEU A 41 -1.47 2.97 -17.29
N ILE A 42 -1.80 3.64 -16.17
CA ILE A 42 -0.84 3.89 -15.09
C ILE A 42 -0.67 2.63 -14.21
N ARG A 43 -1.78 2.05 -13.74
CA ARG A 43 -1.80 0.89 -12.84
C ARG A 43 -3.03 0.00 -13.12
N PRO A 44 -2.92 -1.01 -14.00
CA PRO A 44 -4.04 -1.87 -14.38
C PRO A 44 -4.76 -2.52 -13.20
N SER A 45 -4.01 -3.06 -12.24
CA SER A 45 -4.57 -3.75 -11.06
C SER A 45 -5.37 -2.82 -10.15
N ALA A 46 -4.88 -1.60 -9.93
CA ALA A 46 -5.56 -0.60 -9.11
C ALA A 46 -6.82 -0.07 -9.80
N ALA A 47 -6.79 0.09 -11.14
CA ALA A 47 -7.96 0.50 -11.92
C ALA A 47 -9.08 -0.55 -11.86
N VAL A 48 -8.74 -1.83 -12.06
CA VAL A 48 -9.71 -2.94 -11.94
C VAL A 48 -10.28 -3.02 -10.52
N LEU A 49 -9.43 -2.88 -9.49
CA LEU A 49 -9.90 -2.86 -8.11
C LEU A 49 -10.80 -1.66 -7.81
N GLY A 50 -10.49 -0.48 -8.35
CA GLY A 50 -11.35 0.71 -8.28
C GLY A 50 -12.69 0.51 -8.98
N LEU A 51 -12.70 -0.19 -10.12
CA LEU A 51 -13.91 -0.56 -10.83
C LEU A 51 -14.77 -1.52 -10.00
N LEU A 52 -14.18 -2.57 -9.41
CA LEU A 52 -14.85 -3.48 -8.49
C LEU A 52 -15.46 -2.73 -7.30
N VAL A 53 -14.72 -1.76 -6.74
CA VAL A 53 -15.21 -0.90 -5.66
C VAL A 53 -16.42 -0.08 -6.06
N ALA A 54 -16.48 0.35 -7.32
CA ALA A 54 -17.58 1.11 -7.85
C ALA A 54 -18.81 0.26 -8.23
N VAL A 55 -18.70 -1.08 -8.37
CA VAL A 55 -19.79 -1.94 -8.87
C VAL A 55 -21.09 -1.79 -8.08
N PRO A 56 -21.12 -1.93 -6.73
CA PRO A 56 -22.38 -1.88 -5.99
C PRO A 56 -23.07 -0.51 -6.16
N GLY A 57 -22.30 0.58 -6.08
CA GLY A 57 -22.81 1.93 -6.28
C GLY A 57 -23.21 2.24 -7.72
N GLY A 58 -22.45 1.77 -8.71
CA GLY A 58 -22.69 2.01 -10.13
C GLY A 58 -23.92 1.26 -10.65
N VAL A 59 -24.11 0.01 -10.25
CA VAL A 59 -25.33 -0.76 -10.55
C VAL A 59 -26.54 -0.14 -9.84
N TRP A 60 -26.38 0.25 -8.57
CA TRP A 60 -27.46 0.84 -7.78
C TRP A 60 -27.92 2.21 -8.30
N LEU A 61 -26.98 3.13 -8.54
CA LEU A 61 -27.27 4.50 -8.95
C LEU A 61 -27.57 4.60 -10.45
N GLY A 62 -26.81 3.87 -11.27
CA GLY A 62 -26.89 3.89 -12.74
C GLY A 62 -27.81 2.84 -13.36
N GLN A 63 -28.35 1.92 -12.56
CA GLN A 63 -29.31 0.88 -13.00
C GLN A 63 -28.73 0.07 -14.18
N ARG A 64 -29.57 -0.32 -15.15
CA ARG A 64 -29.15 -1.11 -16.34
C ARG A 64 -27.98 -0.50 -17.10
N ARG A 65 -27.97 0.83 -17.29
CA ARG A 65 -26.88 1.52 -18.00
C ARG A 65 -25.56 1.46 -17.22
N GLY A 66 -25.63 1.63 -15.91
CA GLY A 66 -24.46 1.45 -15.03
C GLY A 66 -23.86 0.06 -15.16
N ALA A 67 -24.70 -0.98 -15.16
CA ALA A 67 -24.26 -2.36 -15.37
C ALA A 67 -23.57 -2.55 -16.74
N TYR A 68 -24.13 -2.03 -17.83
CA TYR A 68 -23.51 -2.15 -19.16
C TYR A 68 -22.17 -1.42 -19.25
N VAL A 69 -22.05 -0.21 -18.69
CA VAL A 69 -20.78 0.54 -18.69
C VAL A 69 -19.72 -0.18 -17.87
N LEU A 70 -20.08 -0.70 -16.69
CA LEU A 70 -19.17 -1.48 -15.85
C LEU A 70 -18.73 -2.77 -16.53
N ALA A 71 -19.66 -3.50 -17.17
CA ALA A 71 -19.37 -4.72 -17.90
C ALA A 71 -18.45 -4.45 -19.11
N ALA A 72 -18.70 -3.39 -19.88
CA ALA A 72 -17.84 -2.99 -20.99
C ALA A 72 -16.43 -2.61 -20.50
N ALA A 73 -16.32 -1.84 -19.41
CA ALA A 73 -15.04 -1.48 -18.82
C ALA A 73 -14.25 -2.72 -18.32
N LEU A 74 -14.94 -3.67 -17.67
CA LEU A 74 -14.36 -4.95 -17.26
C LEU A 74 -13.88 -5.77 -18.46
N LEU A 75 -14.67 -5.84 -19.53
CA LEU A 75 -14.29 -6.57 -20.74
C LEU A 75 -13.06 -5.95 -21.40
N VAL A 76 -13.03 -4.64 -21.58
CA VAL A 76 -11.87 -3.93 -22.15
C VAL A 76 -10.63 -4.13 -21.29
N ALA A 77 -10.77 -4.02 -19.96
CA ALA A 77 -9.66 -4.26 -19.04
C ALA A 77 -9.18 -5.71 -19.04
N GLY A 78 -10.11 -6.67 -19.21
CA GLY A 78 -9.82 -8.09 -19.33
C GLY A 78 -9.04 -8.40 -20.61
N VAL A 79 -9.52 -7.92 -21.76
CA VAL A 79 -8.83 -8.07 -23.06
C VAL A 79 -7.46 -7.42 -23.02
N GLY A 80 -7.36 -6.18 -22.52
CA GLY A 80 -6.07 -5.51 -22.35
C GLY A 80 -5.14 -6.25 -21.38
N GLY A 81 -5.69 -6.84 -20.31
CA GLY A 81 -4.93 -7.64 -19.35
C GLY A 81 -4.40 -8.95 -19.95
N ILE A 82 -5.19 -9.61 -20.79
CA ILE A 82 -4.77 -10.79 -21.56
C ILE A 82 -3.66 -10.39 -22.53
N PHE A 83 -3.87 -9.34 -23.33
CA PHE A 83 -2.85 -8.83 -24.25
C PHE A 83 -1.54 -8.52 -23.53
N LEU A 84 -1.58 -7.77 -22.43
CA LEU A 84 -0.40 -7.47 -21.60
C LEU A 84 0.26 -8.73 -21.04
N THR A 85 -0.49 -9.79 -20.79
CA THR A 85 0.07 -11.05 -20.29
C THR A 85 0.77 -11.83 -21.40
N LEU A 86 0.19 -11.83 -22.62
CA LEU A 86 0.74 -12.49 -23.80
C LEU A 86 1.96 -11.76 -24.39
N THR A 87 2.06 -10.44 -24.23
CA THR A 87 3.17 -9.65 -24.78
C THR A 87 4.29 -9.34 -23.78
N ARG A 88 4.26 -9.92 -22.56
CA ARG A 88 5.31 -9.68 -21.55
C ARG A 88 6.59 -10.42 -21.88
N SER A 89 7.73 -9.77 -21.66
CA SER A 89 9.03 -10.46 -21.66
C SER A 89 9.16 -11.41 -20.46
N PRO A 90 10.04 -12.43 -20.53
CA PRO A 90 10.31 -13.32 -19.41
C PRO A 90 10.74 -12.59 -18.13
N GLU A 91 11.56 -11.53 -18.25
CA GLU A 91 12.01 -10.74 -17.11
C GLU A 91 10.86 -9.96 -16.46
N ALA A 92 9.95 -9.41 -17.27
CA ALA A 92 8.76 -8.72 -16.77
C ALA A 92 7.81 -9.69 -16.05
N THR A 93 7.70 -10.93 -16.55
CA THR A 93 6.93 -12.00 -15.90
C THR A 93 7.54 -12.37 -14.54
N ARG A 94 8.85 -12.64 -14.48
CA ARG A 94 9.55 -12.95 -13.22
C ARG A 94 9.45 -11.81 -12.21
N PHE A 95 9.65 -10.57 -12.66
CA PHE A 95 9.45 -9.38 -11.84
C PHE A 95 8.04 -9.36 -11.23
N ARG A 96 7.01 -9.61 -12.04
CA ARG A 96 5.63 -9.61 -11.57
C ARG A 96 5.32 -10.74 -10.59
N VAL A 97 5.84 -11.94 -10.81
CA VAL A 97 5.67 -13.09 -9.91
C VAL A 97 6.28 -12.77 -8.54
N LEU A 98 7.53 -12.31 -8.52
CA LEU A 98 8.23 -11.96 -7.28
C LEU A 98 7.55 -10.78 -6.56
N ASP A 99 7.04 -9.78 -7.30
CA ASP A 99 6.27 -8.66 -6.75
C ASP A 99 5.02 -9.14 -6.00
N VAL A 100 4.27 -10.08 -6.60
CA VAL A 100 3.09 -10.70 -5.97
C VAL A 100 3.47 -11.51 -4.75
N LEU A 101 4.47 -12.39 -4.84
CA LEU A 101 4.91 -13.24 -3.72
C LEU A 101 5.38 -12.40 -2.53
N LYS A 102 6.18 -11.36 -2.79
CA LYS A 102 6.64 -10.40 -1.79
C LYS A 102 5.47 -9.62 -1.17
N SER A 103 4.50 -9.15 -1.96
CA SER A 103 3.34 -8.44 -1.42
C SER A 103 2.42 -9.35 -0.60
N ASN A 104 2.27 -10.62 -0.99
CA ASN A 104 1.50 -11.60 -0.21
C ASN A 104 2.12 -11.84 1.17
N LEU A 105 3.45 -11.79 1.27
CA LEU A 105 4.16 -11.90 2.55
C LEU A 105 4.09 -10.59 3.36
N ASN A 106 4.62 -9.49 2.84
CA ASN A 106 4.80 -8.26 3.62
C ASN A 106 3.53 -7.43 3.75
N ASP A 107 2.86 -7.18 2.62
CA ASP A 107 1.79 -6.19 2.56
C ASP A 107 0.49 -6.84 3.04
N PHE A 108 0.17 -8.01 2.48
CA PHE A 108 -1.09 -8.69 2.73
C PHE A 108 -1.02 -9.70 3.86
N GLN A 109 0.16 -10.20 4.26
CA GLN A 109 0.28 -11.22 5.33
C GLN A 109 -0.65 -12.41 5.12
N LEU A 110 -0.63 -12.96 3.90
CA LEU A 110 -1.39 -14.16 3.53
C LEU A 110 -0.71 -15.45 3.98
N TYR A 111 0.61 -15.39 4.22
CA TYR A 111 1.43 -16.57 4.51
C TYR A 111 2.14 -16.44 5.85
N GLN A 112 2.39 -17.59 6.47
CA GLN A 112 3.25 -17.70 7.64
C GLN A 112 4.67 -18.06 7.17
N PRO A 113 5.70 -17.25 7.49
CA PRO A 113 7.07 -17.64 7.23
C PRO A 113 7.46 -18.88 8.06
N GLN A 114 8.01 -19.89 7.39
CA GLN A 114 8.54 -21.14 7.97
C GLN A 114 9.96 -21.41 7.45
N PRO A 115 10.96 -20.56 7.82
CA PRO A 115 12.33 -20.77 7.39
C PRO A 115 12.92 -22.04 8.02
N LYS A 116 13.63 -22.86 7.23
CA LYS A 116 14.23 -24.13 7.69
C LYS A 116 15.76 -24.05 7.82
N THR A 117 16.39 -23.14 7.09
CA THR A 117 17.84 -22.97 7.06
C THR A 117 18.24 -21.55 7.42
N VAL A 118 19.53 -21.32 7.70
CA VAL A 118 20.06 -19.96 7.93
C VAL A 118 19.84 -19.07 6.71
N HIS A 119 20.01 -19.63 5.50
CA HIS A 119 19.76 -18.92 4.25
C HIS A 119 18.29 -18.53 4.09
N ASP A 120 17.36 -19.37 4.56
CA ASP A 120 15.93 -19.03 4.57
C ASP A 120 15.61 -17.91 5.55
N THR A 121 16.20 -17.94 6.74
CA THR A 121 16.05 -16.86 7.72
C THR A 121 16.58 -15.54 7.17
N LEU A 122 17.73 -15.56 6.47
CA LEU A 122 18.26 -14.40 5.77
C LEU A 122 17.32 -13.96 4.64
N GLY A 123 16.77 -14.87 3.85
CA GLY A 123 15.81 -14.55 2.79
C GLY A 123 14.53 -13.90 3.32
N VAL A 124 13.96 -14.41 4.42
CA VAL A 124 12.77 -13.82 5.07
C VAL A 124 13.07 -12.41 5.58
N GLN A 125 14.24 -12.21 6.20
CA GLN A 125 14.66 -10.89 6.65
C GLN A 125 14.96 -9.92 5.49
N ALA A 126 15.54 -10.42 4.41
CA ALA A 126 15.77 -9.64 3.20
C ALA A 126 14.44 -9.14 2.64
N VAL A 127 13.43 -10.01 2.54
CA VAL A 127 12.09 -9.61 2.10
C VAL A 127 11.46 -8.62 3.08
N SER A 128 11.57 -8.81 4.40
CA SER A 128 11.00 -7.84 5.38
C SER A 128 11.64 -6.45 5.30
N HIS A 129 12.94 -6.38 5.00
CA HIS A 129 13.66 -5.12 4.76
C HIS A 129 13.58 -4.64 3.30
N TRP A 130 12.80 -5.31 2.45
CA TRP A 130 12.67 -5.00 1.02
C TRP A 130 13.99 -5.05 0.23
N ILE A 131 14.92 -5.91 0.63
CA ILE A 131 16.16 -6.21 -0.09
C ILE A 131 15.84 -7.36 -1.04
N LEU A 132 15.35 -7.01 -2.23
CA LEU A 132 14.83 -7.98 -3.22
C LEU A 132 15.80 -8.23 -4.39
N SER A 133 16.97 -7.61 -4.33
CA SER A 133 17.93 -7.53 -5.42
C SER A 133 18.86 -8.73 -5.55
N ASP A 134 18.93 -9.56 -4.49
CA ASP A 134 19.71 -10.79 -4.46
C ASP A 134 18.86 -11.97 -4.93
N SER A 135 19.07 -12.41 -6.16
CA SER A 135 18.38 -13.55 -6.73
C SER A 135 18.81 -14.90 -6.16
N ALA A 136 19.94 -14.97 -5.45
CA ALA A 136 20.35 -16.19 -4.75
C ALA A 136 19.49 -16.41 -3.51
N LEU A 137 19.26 -15.35 -2.72
CA LEU A 137 18.38 -15.37 -1.55
C LEU A 137 16.88 -15.32 -1.90
N VAL A 138 16.48 -14.36 -2.74
CA VAL A 138 15.08 -14.02 -3.01
C VAL A 138 14.72 -14.43 -4.43
N ASN A 139 14.10 -15.60 -4.54
CA ASN A 139 13.60 -16.17 -5.79
C ASN A 139 12.32 -16.99 -5.54
N GLU A 140 11.71 -17.48 -6.62
CA GLU A 140 10.45 -18.23 -6.53
C GLU A 140 10.58 -19.50 -5.69
N ALA A 141 11.71 -20.23 -5.82
CA ALA A 141 11.98 -21.43 -5.03
C ALA A 141 12.12 -21.10 -3.53
N PHE A 142 12.67 -19.93 -3.17
CA PHE A 142 12.65 -19.43 -1.80
C PHE A 142 11.22 -19.30 -1.29
N PHE A 143 10.35 -18.60 -2.01
CA PHE A 143 8.98 -18.40 -1.55
C PHE A 143 8.20 -19.72 -1.44
N GLN A 144 8.33 -20.64 -2.40
CA GLN A 144 7.68 -21.96 -2.35
C GLN A 144 8.09 -22.77 -1.12
N ARG A 145 9.36 -22.65 -0.71
CA ARG A 145 9.94 -23.37 0.42
C ARG A 145 9.60 -22.75 1.78
N THR A 146 9.61 -21.42 1.87
CA THR A 146 9.59 -20.70 3.17
C THR A 146 8.25 -20.06 3.48
N VAL A 147 7.36 -19.87 2.50
CA VAL A 147 6.03 -19.30 2.72
C VAL A 147 4.96 -20.13 2.03
N PRO A 148 4.79 -21.42 2.42
CA PRO A 148 3.74 -22.25 1.86
C PRO A 148 2.36 -21.64 2.15
N GLN A 149 1.44 -21.78 1.21
CA GLN A 149 0.06 -21.37 1.43
C GLN A 149 -0.55 -22.22 2.55
N ASN A 150 -0.95 -21.56 3.64
CA ASN A 150 -1.57 -22.19 4.79
C ASN A 150 -2.93 -21.52 5.06
N THR A 151 -3.98 -22.11 4.51
CA THR A 151 -5.35 -21.60 4.64
C THR A 151 -5.83 -21.65 6.10
N ASP A 152 -5.43 -22.66 6.87
CA ASP A 152 -5.82 -22.80 8.27
C ASP A 152 -5.24 -21.69 9.13
N TYR A 153 -3.94 -21.42 8.98
CA TYR A 153 -3.30 -20.27 9.60
C TYR A 153 -3.98 -18.96 9.20
N PHE A 154 -4.29 -18.80 7.91
CA PHE A 154 -4.96 -17.59 7.43
C PHE A 154 -6.33 -17.41 8.08
N LEU A 155 -7.16 -18.46 8.13
CA LEU A 155 -8.52 -18.38 8.67
C LEU A 155 -8.56 -18.25 10.20
N ARG A 156 -7.61 -18.88 10.91
CA ARG A 156 -7.59 -18.91 12.38
C ARG A 156 -6.85 -17.74 13.01
N GLU A 157 -5.80 -17.22 12.36
CA GLU A 157 -4.96 -16.17 12.93
C GLU A 157 -5.01 -14.87 12.12
N SER A 158 -4.69 -14.92 10.83
CA SER A 158 -4.52 -13.71 10.00
C SER A 158 -5.84 -12.98 9.74
N ALA A 159 -6.89 -13.69 9.33
CA ALA A 159 -8.19 -13.11 9.00
C ALA A 159 -8.89 -12.50 10.22
N PRO A 160 -8.96 -13.15 11.40
CA PRO A 160 -9.53 -12.53 12.61
C PRO A 160 -8.76 -11.28 13.05
N ALA A 161 -7.42 -11.32 13.03
CA ALA A 161 -6.59 -10.16 13.37
C ALA A 161 -6.83 -8.98 12.40
N LYS A 162 -6.97 -9.28 11.10
CA LYS A 162 -7.32 -8.27 10.08
C LYS A 162 -8.73 -7.75 10.22
N LEU A 163 -9.70 -8.59 10.58
CA LEU A 163 -11.09 -8.16 10.83
C LEU A 163 -11.17 -7.21 12.04
N ALA A 164 -10.47 -7.54 13.14
CA ALA A 164 -10.39 -6.68 14.31
C ALA A 164 -9.73 -5.32 13.95
N THR A 165 -8.64 -5.38 13.19
CA THR A 165 -7.96 -4.17 12.69
C THR A 165 -8.86 -3.36 11.76
N LEU A 166 -9.56 -4.02 10.84
CA LEU A 166 -10.51 -3.40 9.91
C LEU A 166 -11.62 -2.69 10.67
N GLY A 167 -12.26 -3.35 11.64
CA GLY A 167 -13.32 -2.74 12.46
C GLY A 167 -12.84 -1.47 13.16
N ARG A 168 -11.66 -1.54 13.81
CA ARG A 168 -11.04 -0.38 14.48
C ARG A 168 -10.75 0.75 13.50
N LEU A 169 -10.15 0.45 12.35
CA LEU A 169 -9.81 1.45 11.33
C LEU A 169 -11.08 2.06 10.72
N VAL A 170 -12.09 1.24 10.42
CA VAL A 170 -13.34 1.69 9.81
C VAL A 170 -14.08 2.66 10.72
N VAL A 171 -14.22 2.32 11.99
CA VAL A 171 -14.82 3.22 12.99
C VAL A 171 -13.96 4.48 13.13
N ARG A 172 -12.66 4.35 13.37
CA ARG A 172 -11.78 5.51 13.60
C ARG A 172 -11.73 6.48 12.42
N ASP A 173 -11.74 5.97 11.19
CA ASP A 173 -11.46 6.75 9.99
C ASP A 173 -12.72 7.15 9.21
N TYR A 174 -13.86 6.49 9.43
CA TYR A 174 -15.10 6.79 8.70
C TYR A 174 -16.33 7.00 9.60
N PHE A 175 -16.17 7.22 10.91
CA PHE A 175 -17.30 7.35 11.84
C PHE A 175 -18.41 8.34 11.42
N PRO A 176 -18.16 9.52 10.81
CA PRO A 176 -19.26 10.42 10.43
C PRO A 176 -20.13 9.80 9.33
N LEU A 177 -19.50 9.11 8.36
CA LEU A 177 -20.19 8.40 7.29
C LEU A 177 -20.97 7.21 7.84
N LEU A 178 -20.38 6.44 8.76
CA LEU A 178 -21.05 5.32 9.42
C LEU A 178 -22.26 5.77 10.24
N LEU A 179 -22.13 6.87 10.98
CA LEU A 179 -23.22 7.44 11.77
C LEU A 179 -24.36 7.90 10.85
N LEU A 180 -24.05 8.60 9.75
CA LEU A 180 -25.06 8.98 8.76
C LEU A 180 -25.78 7.76 8.17
N ASN A 181 -25.04 6.70 7.81
CA ASN A 181 -25.63 5.46 7.32
C ASN A 181 -26.53 4.79 8.38
N ALA A 182 -26.11 4.77 9.64
CA ALA A 182 -26.91 4.23 10.73
C ALA A 182 -28.23 5.00 10.92
N LEU A 183 -28.21 6.34 10.82
CA LEU A 183 -29.42 7.16 10.87
C LEU A 183 -30.35 6.90 9.69
N ILE A 184 -29.79 6.73 8.49
CA ILE A 184 -30.56 6.37 7.29
C ILE A 184 -31.22 5.00 7.49
N TYR A 185 -30.48 4.00 8.00
CA TYR A 185 -31.05 2.67 8.27
C TYR A 185 -32.14 2.71 9.33
N ALA A 186 -31.95 3.45 10.43
CA ALA A 186 -32.97 3.62 11.46
C ALA A 186 -34.25 4.28 10.92
N SER A 187 -34.10 5.29 10.06
CA SER A 187 -35.23 5.92 9.35
C SER A 187 -35.95 4.90 8.45
N LEU A 188 -35.21 4.15 7.63
CA LEU A 188 -35.73 3.12 6.71
C LEU A 188 -36.45 1.96 7.41
N LEU A 189 -35.95 1.52 8.56
CA LEU A 189 -36.57 0.44 9.33
C LEU A 189 -37.94 0.86 9.90
N ARG A 190 -38.11 2.16 10.21
CA ARG A 190 -39.37 2.74 10.71
C ARG A 190 -40.31 3.22 9.60
N SER A 191 -39.79 3.42 8.39
CA SER A 191 -40.58 3.79 7.22
C SER A 191 -41.41 2.61 6.70
N PRO A 192 -42.59 2.89 6.09
CA PRO A 192 -43.39 1.86 5.44
C PRO A 192 -42.61 1.18 4.30
N PRO A 193 -42.89 -0.11 4.00
CA PRO A 193 -42.22 -0.82 2.92
C PRO A 193 -42.45 -0.12 1.58
N THR A 194 -41.34 0.13 0.86
CA THR A 194 -41.36 0.80 -0.44
C THR A 194 -40.77 -0.09 -1.53
N ARG A 195 -41.16 0.18 -2.78
CA ARG A 195 -40.65 -0.54 -3.95
C ARG A 195 -39.13 -0.37 -4.05
N GLY A 196 -38.42 -1.49 -4.19
CA GLY A 196 -36.95 -1.52 -4.29
C GLY A 196 -36.20 -1.71 -2.97
N ARG A 197 -36.90 -1.91 -1.83
CA ARG A 197 -36.28 -2.18 -0.53
C ARG A 197 -35.38 -3.42 -0.52
N LEU A 198 -35.76 -4.48 -1.22
CA LEU A 198 -34.91 -5.68 -1.38
C LEU A 198 -33.60 -5.34 -2.10
N ALA A 199 -33.68 -4.66 -3.25
CA ALA A 199 -32.51 -4.27 -4.03
C ALA A 199 -31.58 -3.32 -3.24
N PHE A 200 -32.16 -2.43 -2.43
CA PHE A 200 -31.41 -1.60 -1.48
C PHE A 200 -30.58 -2.46 -0.52
N TRP A 201 -31.20 -3.44 0.16
CA TRP A 201 -30.51 -4.31 1.12
C TRP A 201 -29.48 -5.23 0.46
N LEU A 202 -29.76 -5.76 -0.73
CA LEU A 202 -28.77 -6.50 -1.53
C LEU A 202 -27.56 -5.63 -1.88
N THR A 203 -27.78 -4.34 -2.17
CA THR A 203 -26.69 -3.38 -2.39
C THR A 203 -25.87 -3.17 -1.11
N GLN A 204 -26.51 -3.07 0.06
CA GLN A 204 -25.81 -2.96 1.34
C GLN A 204 -24.95 -4.19 1.62
N LEU A 205 -25.50 -5.39 1.37
CA LEU A 205 -24.77 -6.65 1.47
C LEU A 205 -23.57 -6.66 0.53
N GLY A 206 -23.74 -6.21 -0.71
CA GLY A 206 -22.65 -6.07 -1.69
C GLY A 206 -21.53 -5.16 -1.21
N PHE A 207 -21.85 -3.98 -0.67
CA PHE A 207 -20.85 -3.10 -0.05
C PHE A 207 -20.18 -3.75 1.17
N GLY A 208 -20.95 -4.41 2.04
CA GLY A 208 -20.42 -5.10 3.22
C GLY A 208 -19.44 -6.21 2.85
N LEU A 209 -19.82 -7.10 1.93
CA LEU A 209 -18.97 -8.18 1.43
C LEU A 209 -17.70 -7.64 0.76
N LEU A 210 -17.81 -6.55 0.02
CA LEU A 210 -16.66 -5.90 -0.62
C LEU A 210 -15.70 -5.27 0.40
N ILE A 211 -16.21 -4.56 1.41
CA ILE A 211 -15.42 -3.99 2.51
C ILE A 211 -14.69 -5.12 3.27
N LEU A 212 -15.40 -6.20 3.60
CA LEU A 212 -14.82 -7.35 4.29
C LEU A 212 -13.78 -8.06 3.42
N GLY A 213 -14.10 -8.34 2.16
CA GLY A 213 -13.20 -9.02 1.22
C GLY A 213 -11.91 -8.24 0.99
N ILE A 214 -12.01 -6.94 0.69
CA ILE A 214 -10.83 -6.08 0.51
C ILE A 214 -10.09 -5.89 1.85
N GLY A 215 -10.81 -5.75 2.97
CA GLY A 215 -10.22 -5.61 4.31
C GLY A 215 -9.40 -6.81 4.73
N VAL A 216 -9.93 -8.02 4.55
CA VAL A 216 -9.31 -9.28 4.98
C VAL A 216 -8.24 -9.76 4.00
N ALA A 217 -8.50 -9.69 2.69
CA ALA A 217 -7.54 -10.14 1.69
C ALA A 217 -6.43 -9.12 1.44
N LEU A 218 -6.77 -7.83 1.34
CA LEU A 218 -5.87 -6.79 0.82
C LEU A 218 -5.52 -5.68 1.84
N LYS A 219 -5.99 -5.78 3.10
CA LYS A 219 -5.84 -4.75 4.14
C LYS A 219 -6.30 -3.37 3.66
N LEU A 220 -7.61 -3.25 3.38
CA LEU A 220 -8.32 -2.04 2.92
C LEU A 220 -7.42 -0.80 2.76
N PRO A 221 -6.81 -0.62 1.57
CA PRO A 221 -5.94 0.51 1.32
C PRO A 221 -6.71 1.82 1.57
N PRO A 222 -6.16 2.80 2.32
CA PRO A 222 -6.86 4.06 2.60
C PRO A 222 -7.34 4.79 1.35
N ARG A 223 -6.57 4.69 0.25
CA ARG A 223 -6.92 5.22 -1.08
C ARG A 223 -8.18 4.63 -1.71
N LEU A 224 -8.61 3.44 -1.27
CA LEU A 224 -9.87 2.80 -1.70
C LEU A 224 -10.96 2.94 -0.65
N GLY A 225 -10.60 2.96 0.64
CA GLY A 225 -11.55 3.07 1.74
C GLY A 225 -12.42 4.31 1.63
N LEU A 226 -11.84 5.51 1.48
CA LEU A 226 -12.62 6.74 1.40
C LEU A 226 -13.59 6.76 0.19
N PRO A 227 -13.17 6.50 -1.07
CA PRO A 227 -14.10 6.37 -2.19
C PRO A 227 -15.19 5.33 -1.96
N LEU A 228 -14.86 4.16 -1.41
CA LEU A 228 -15.80 3.08 -1.12
C LEU A 228 -16.89 3.51 -0.12
N PHE A 229 -16.50 4.06 1.03
CA PHE A 229 -17.45 4.54 2.04
C PHE A 229 -18.25 5.76 1.57
N THR A 230 -17.66 6.60 0.71
CA THR A 230 -18.36 7.73 0.10
C THR A 230 -19.43 7.23 -0.85
N LEU A 231 -19.11 6.33 -1.78
CA LEU A 231 -20.09 5.74 -2.69
C LEU A 231 -21.20 4.98 -1.95
N PHE A 232 -20.83 4.24 -0.90
CA PHE A 232 -21.76 3.57 -0.01
C PHE A 232 -22.76 4.55 0.62
N THR A 233 -22.24 5.63 1.20
CA THR A 233 -23.05 6.67 1.86
C THR A 233 -23.91 7.45 0.88
N LEU A 234 -23.36 7.81 -0.28
CA LEU A 234 -24.11 8.48 -1.35
C LEU A 234 -25.24 7.59 -1.88
N GLY A 235 -25.01 6.28 -2.02
CA GLY A 235 -26.04 5.30 -2.39
C GLY A 235 -27.21 5.29 -1.41
N ASN A 236 -26.90 5.36 -0.11
CA ASN A 236 -27.88 5.38 0.97
C ASN A 236 -28.65 6.70 1.04
N VAL A 237 -27.93 7.83 0.95
CA VAL A 237 -28.53 9.16 0.90
C VAL A 237 -29.45 9.28 -0.32
N ALA A 238 -29.01 8.82 -1.49
CA ALA A 238 -29.81 8.87 -2.72
C ALA A 238 -31.10 8.07 -2.59
N TYR A 239 -31.06 6.89 -1.96
CA TYR A 239 -32.27 6.09 -1.71
C TYR A 239 -33.22 6.78 -0.72
N TRP A 240 -32.69 7.25 0.41
CA TRP A 240 -33.49 7.96 1.42
C TRP A 240 -34.16 9.21 0.85
N LEU A 241 -33.45 9.96 0.01
CA LEU A 241 -33.97 11.13 -0.70
C LEU A 241 -34.95 10.80 -1.83
N ARG A 242 -35.11 9.54 -2.24
CA ARG A 242 -36.14 9.12 -3.22
C ARG A 242 -37.48 8.79 -2.56
N LEU A 243 -37.50 8.53 -1.26
CA LEU A 243 -38.75 8.29 -0.52
C LEU A 243 -39.64 9.53 -0.57
N THR A 244 -40.95 9.38 -0.56
CA THR A 244 -41.86 10.53 -0.45
C THR A 244 -41.68 11.20 0.92
N ILE A 245 -41.95 12.51 1.03
CA ILE A 245 -41.81 13.24 2.30
C ILE A 245 -42.65 12.55 3.41
N ALA A 246 -43.85 12.10 3.08
CA ALA A 246 -44.73 11.36 3.99
C ALA A 246 -44.17 10.01 4.46
N ALA A 247 -43.37 9.33 3.63
CA ALA A 247 -42.75 8.06 3.99
C ALA A 247 -41.40 8.23 4.72
N ARG A 248 -40.84 9.44 4.78
CA ARG A 248 -39.56 9.71 5.46
C ARG A 248 -39.79 10.00 6.93
N VAL A 249 -39.23 9.14 7.78
CA VAL A 249 -39.12 9.44 9.21
C VAL A 249 -37.95 10.40 9.41
N PRO A 250 -38.17 11.63 9.94
CA PRO A 250 -37.09 12.59 10.17
C PRO A 250 -36.11 12.08 11.22
N PHE A 251 -34.86 12.52 11.12
CA PHE A 251 -33.86 12.21 12.14
C PHE A 251 -34.18 12.94 13.45
N PRO A 252 -34.02 12.28 14.61
CA PRO A 252 -34.19 12.95 15.89
C PRO A 252 -33.15 14.06 16.04
N ARG A 253 -33.55 15.22 16.61
CA ARG A 253 -32.67 16.41 16.74
C ARG A 253 -31.34 16.08 17.41
N LEU A 254 -31.37 15.28 18.48
CA LEU A 254 -30.17 14.83 19.19
C LEU A 254 -29.20 14.08 18.26
N ALA A 255 -29.69 13.18 17.41
CA ALA A 255 -28.83 12.46 16.47
C ALA A 255 -28.22 13.37 15.41
N VAL A 256 -28.95 14.38 14.95
CA VAL A 256 -28.42 15.41 14.05
C VAL A 256 -27.31 16.20 14.76
N SER A 257 -27.53 16.62 16.01
CA SER A 257 -26.51 17.30 16.81
C SER A 257 -25.25 16.45 16.99
N ILE A 258 -25.40 15.15 17.31
CA ILE A 258 -24.27 14.22 17.42
C ILE A 258 -23.54 14.10 16.07
N LEU A 259 -24.25 14.01 14.95
CA LEU A 259 -23.65 13.96 13.61
C LEU A 259 -22.87 15.24 13.27
N VAL A 260 -23.40 16.41 13.64
CA VAL A 260 -22.71 17.69 13.44
C VAL A 260 -21.42 17.75 14.27
N VAL A 261 -21.49 17.40 15.55
CA VAL A 261 -20.31 17.34 16.43
C VAL A 261 -19.29 16.34 15.91
N ALA A 262 -19.72 15.14 15.54
CA ALA A 262 -18.88 14.11 14.95
C ALA A 262 -18.16 14.60 13.67
N THR A 263 -18.89 15.29 12.80
CA THR A 263 -18.32 15.89 11.59
C THR A 263 -17.31 16.99 11.92
N GLY A 264 -17.57 17.82 12.94
CA GLY A 264 -16.63 18.83 13.43
C GLY A 264 -15.33 18.22 13.96
N VAL A 265 -15.43 17.18 14.79
CA VAL A 265 -14.27 16.44 15.31
C VAL A 265 -13.47 15.81 14.17
N TYR A 266 -14.15 15.24 13.17
CA TYR A 266 -13.48 14.69 11.98
C TYR A 266 -12.76 15.77 11.16
N GLY A 267 -13.39 16.94 11.00
CA GLY A 267 -12.77 18.10 10.38
C GLY A 267 -11.50 18.54 11.11
N TYR A 268 -11.56 18.64 12.44
CA TYR A 268 -10.39 18.94 13.28
C TYR A 268 -9.27 17.90 13.11
N LYS A 269 -9.60 16.60 13.19
CA LYS A 269 -8.65 15.49 12.95
C LYS A 269 -7.94 15.64 11.59
N THR A 270 -8.70 16.00 10.55
CA THR A 270 -8.16 16.18 9.19
C THR A 270 -7.24 17.39 9.08
N LEU A 271 -7.61 18.52 9.70
CA LEU A 271 -6.78 19.72 9.75
C LEU A 271 -5.47 19.48 10.52
N HIS A 272 -5.56 18.84 11.68
CA HIS A 272 -4.39 18.48 12.47
C HIS A 272 -3.45 17.53 11.69
N ARG A 273 -4.01 16.52 10.99
CA ARG A 273 -3.22 15.64 10.13
C ARG A 273 -2.51 16.40 9.01
N LYS A 274 -3.15 17.42 8.42
CA LYS A 274 -2.52 18.28 7.41
C LYS A 274 -1.32 19.04 7.98
N GLN A 275 -1.43 19.56 9.20
CA GLN A 275 -0.33 20.26 9.88
C GLN A 275 0.84 19.31 10.17
N LEU A 276 0.56 18.11 10.69
CA LEU A 276 1.59 17.09 10.92
C LEU A 276 2.30 16.70 9.62
N LEU A 277 1.58 16.47 8.53
CA LEU A 277 2.18 16.14 7.23
C LEU A 277 3.04 17.30 6.68
N ALA A 278 2.66 18.55 6.92
CA ALA A 278 3.47 19.70 6.53
C ALA A 278 4.76 19.79 7.35
N ALA A 279 4.71 19.51 8.65
CA ALA A 279 5.89 19.45 9.51
C ALA A 279 6.82 18.28 9.14
N GLU A 280 6.27 17.08 8.90
CA GLU A 280 7.01 15.92 8.39
C GLU A 280 7.71 16.27 7.06
N ARG A 281 7.00 16.92 6.13
CA ARG A 281 7.56 17.37 4.85
C ARG A 281 8.76 18.29 5.05
N PHE A 282 8.62 19.32 5.88
CA PHE A 282 9.71 20.26 6.17
C PHE A 282 10.93 19.54 6.76
N HIS A 283 10.71 18.62 7.70
CA HIS A 283 11.78 17.83 8.31
C HIS A 283 12.53 16.98 7.28
N HIS A 284 11.80 16.32 6.38
CA HIS A 284 12.38 15.50 5.32
C HIS A 284 13.11 16.31 4.24
N GLU A 285 12.58 17.47 3.85
CA GLU A 285 13.27 18.38 2.93
C GLU A 285 14.60 18.88 3.53
N ALA A 286 14.59 19.25 4.81
CA ALA A 286 15.81 19.64 5.53
C ALA A 286 16.81 18.49 5.64
N TYR A 287 16.33 17.27 5.92
CA TYR A 287 17.17 16.07 5.93
C TYR A 287 17.81 15.80 4.57
N LEU A 288 17.04 15.84 3.48
CA LEU A 288 17.59 15.62 2.13
C LEU A 288 18.62 16.69 1.75
N ALA A 289 18.39 17.95 2.14
CA ALA A 289 19.38 19.02 1.95
C ALA A 289 20.66 18.81 2.78
N ALA A 290 20.55 18.32 4.02
CA ALA A 290 21.69 17.95 4.85
C ALA A 290 22.45 16.74 4.28
N LEU A 291 21.72 15.73 3.80
CA LEU A 291 22.28 14.56 3.14
C LEU A 291 23.02 14.95 1.87
N ASN A 292 22.43 15.80 1.02
CA ASN A 292 23.08 16.31 -0.19
C ASN A 292 24.42 16.99 0.14
N ARG A 293 24.44 17.87 1.16
CA ARG A 293 25.69 18.52 1.62
C ARG A 293 26.72 17.51 2.14
N ALA A 294 26.30 16.53 2.94
CA ALA A 294 27.18 15.49 3.47
C ALA A 294 27.73 14.56 2.37
N THR A 295 27.08 14.52 1.20
CA THR A 295 27.41 13.60 0.11
C THR A 295 27.92 14.28 -1.16
N ALA A 296 28.11 15.60 -1.14
CA ALA A 296 28.46 16.40 -2.32
C ALA A 296 29.78 16.00 -3.00
N GLY A 297 30.71 15.35 -2.29
CA GLY A 297 31.97 14.83 -2.85
C GLY A 297 31.92 13.35 -3.30
N GLY A 298 30.81 12.66 -3.07
CA GLY A 298 30.63 11.26 -3.44
C GLY A 298 30.34 11.11 -4.93
N GLN A 299 30.98 10.13 -5.59
CA GLN A 299 30.67 9.78 -6.97
C GLN A 299 29.45 8.84 -7.06
N MET A 300 29.22 8.06 -6.00
CA MET A 300 28.18 7.06 -5.94
C MET A 300 27.62 6.91 -4.52
N LEU A 301 26.30 6.80 -4.43
CA LEU A 301 25.57 6.57 -3.20
C LEU A 301 24.97 5.17 -3.19
N VAL A 302 25.30 4.40 -2.16
CA VAL A 302 24.65 3.13 -1.85
C VAL A 302 23.64 3.40 -0.74
N THR A 303 22.35 3.22 -1.04
CA THR A 303 21.27 3.65 -0.15
C THR A 303 20.48 2.46 0.39
N ALA A 304 20.09 2.51 1.67
CA ALA A 304 19.14 1.59 2.25
C ALA A 304 18.09 2.37 3.07
N ASN A 305 16.83 2.16 2.71
CA ASN A 305 15.61 2.75 3.25
C ASN A 305 15.52 4.28 3.07
N LEU A 306 16.12 4.80 2.00
CA LEU A 306 16.01 6.22 1.65
C LEU A 306 14.57 6.62 1.28
N GLU A 307 13.74 5.65 0.90
CA GLU A 307 12.31 5.82 0.63
C GLU A 307 11.54 6.46 1.80
N VAL A 308 12.00 6.25 3.04
CA VAL A 308 11.40 6.88 4.24
C VAL A 308 11.56 8.39 4.22
N ALA A 309 12.71 8.89 3.75
CA ALA A 309 12.95 10.33 3.63
C ALA A 309 12.06 10.98 2.57
N TYR A 310 11.59 10.21 1.57
CA TYR A 310 10.66 10.72 0.56
C TYR A 310 9.18 10.67 1.00
N LYS A 311 8.89 10.10 2.18
CA LYS A 311 7.53 10.06 2.73
C LYS A 311 7.01 11.48 2.97
N SER A 312 5.73 11.71 2.67
CA SER A 312 5.06 13.00 2.87
C SER A 312 5.58 14.16 1.98
N LEU A 313 6.58 13.91 1.13
CA LEU A 313 7.06 14.88 0.15
C LEU A 313 6.11 15.02 -1.04
N SER A 314 6.26 16.13 -1.77
CA SER A 314 5.44 16.39 -2.95
C SER A 314 5.84 15.45 -4.09
N PRO A 315 4.91 14.66 -4.67
CA PRO A 315 5.23 13.81 -5.83
C PRO A 315 5.46 14.62 -7.12
N PHE A 316 5.20 15.93 -7.10
CA PHE A 316 5.38 16.83 -8.24
C PHE A 316 6.72 17.58 -8.21
N GLN A 317 7.56 17.33 -7.21
CA GLN A 317 8.90 17.90 -7.10
C GLN A 317 9.94 16.81 -7.27
N VAL A 318 11.04 17.15 -7.94
CA VAL A 318 12.20 16.26 -8.10
C VAL A 318 13.17 16.58 -6.97
N TYR A 319 13.51 15.57 -6.19
CA TYR A 319 14.46 15.67 -5.08
C TYR A 319 15.74 14.94 -5.46
N GLU A 320 16.70 15.67 -6.01
CA GLU A 320 17.96 15.11 -6.50
C GLU A 320 19.01 14.97 -5.39
N LEU A 321 19.75 13.87 -5.42
CA LEU A 321 20.94 13.64 -4.60
C LEU A 321 22.15 13.49 -5.52
N PRO A 322 23.36 13.81 -5.06
CA PRO A 322 24.54 13.87 -5.91
C PRO A 322 24.99 12.47 -6.35
N GLY A 323 25.53 12.38 -7.56
CA GLY A 323 26.12 11.16 -8.08
C GLY A 323 25.12 10.06 -8.45
N ARG A 324 25.65 8.86 -8.75
CA ARG A 324 24.83 7.69 -9.12
C ARG A 324 24.32 6.98 -7.88
N GLN A 325 23.05 6.59 -7.87
CA GLN A 325 22.44 5.90 -6.74
C GLN A 325 22.26 4.40 -7.01
N LEU A 326 22.59 3.57 -6.02
CA LEU A 326 22.29 2.15 -6.00
C LEU A 326 21.46 1.84 -4.73
N PRO A 327 20.14 1.69 -4.85
CA PRO A 327 19.30 1.27 -3.74
C PRO A 327 19.53 -0.21 -3.42
N LEU A 328 19.68 -0.52 -2.13
CA LEU A 328 19.75 -1.87 -1.58
C LEU A 328 18.38 -2.38 -1.13
N THR A 329 17.48 -1.47 -0.75
CA THR A 329 16.11 -1.76 -0.30
C THR A 329 15.08 -1.14 -1.24
N GLY A 330 13.81 -1.48 -1.03
CA GLY A 330 12.68 -0.86 -1.70
C GLY A 330 12.28 -1.59 -2.97
N TRP A 331 11.10 -1.24 -3.49
CA TRP A 331 10.50 -1.96 -4.63
C TRP A 331 11.35 -1.91 -5.90
N ALA A 332 12.08 -0.81 -6.11
CA ALA A 332 12.97 -0.64 -7.27
C ALA A 332 14.06 -1.72 -7.34
N THR A 333 14.39 -2.37 -6.22
CA THR A 333 15.44 -3.38 -6.17
C THR A 333 15.11 -4.68 -6.87
N LEU A 334 13.82 -4.93 -7.09
CA LEU A 334 13.34 -6.07 -7.85
C LEU A 334 13.41 -5.83 -9.37
N HIS A 335 13.55 -4.57 -9.80
CA HIS A 335 13.46 -4.20 -11.22
C HIS A 335 14.57 -4.86 -12.06
N PRO A 336 14.27 -5.39 -13.26
CA PRO A 336 15.24 -6.13 -14.08
C PRO A 336 16.43 -5.30 -14.60
N SER A 337 16.38 -3.97 -14.48
CA SER A 337 17.53 -3.10 -14.78
C SER A 337 18.60 -3.11 -13.68
N LEU A 338 18.26 -3.47 -12.43
CA LEU A 338 19.20 -3.36 -11.31
C LEU A 338 20.43 -4.28 -11.44
N PRO A 339 20.31 -5.56 -11.85
CA PRO A 339 21.50 -6.38 -12.11
C PRO A 339 22.40 -5.79 -13.21
N ARG A 340 21.82 -5.14 -14.23
CA ARG A 340 22.58 -4.45 -15.28
C ARG A 340 23.29 -3.20 -14.73
N LEU A 341 22.62 -2.46 -13.84
CA LEU A 341 23.22 -1.33 -13.15
C LEU A 341 24.40 -1.78 -12.28
N ARG A 342 24.24 -2.85 -11.48
CA ARG A 342 25.34 -3.43 -10.69
C ARG A 342 26.52 -3.86 -11.56
N GLN A 343 26.27 -4.52 -12.69
CA GLN A 343 27.31 -4.89 -13.64
C GLN A 343 28.08 -3.66 -14.13
N LYS A 344 27.39 -2.57 -14.48
CA LYS A 344 28.05 -1.33 -14.93
C LYS A 344 28.85 -0.64 -13.82
N LEU A 345 28.39 -0.71 -12.57
CA LEU A 345 29.02 -0.01 -11.44
C LEU A 345 30.19 -0.79 -10.82
N THR A 346 30.11 -2.12 -10.85
CA THR A 346 30.99 -3.03 -10.09
C THR A 346 31.61 -4.15 -10.93
N GLY A 347 31.22 -4.32 -12.20
CA GLY A 347 31.68 -5.41 -13.05
C GLY A 347 31.09 -6.78 -12.71
N THR A 348 30.08 -6.87 -11.85
CA THR A 348 29.36 -8.12 -11.55
C THR A 348 27.85 -7.88 -11.38
N ARG A 349 27.05 -8.89 -11.72
CA ARG A 349 25.60 -8.92 -11.45
C ARG A 349 25.28 -9.48 -10.07
N ASP A 350 26.20 -10.27 -9.51
CA ASP A 350 26.07 -10.91 -8.22
C ASP A 350 25.93 -9.87 -7.11
N PHE A 351 24.90 -10.01 -6.27
CA PHE A 351 24.60 -9.00 -5.27
C PHE A 351 25.71 -8.93 -4.21
N SER A 352 26.13 -10.07 -3.65
CA SER A 352 27.18 -10.12 -2.63
C SER A 352 28.49 -9.52 -3.13
N ALA A 353 29.05 -10.05 -4.22
CA ALA A 353 30.31 -9.58 -4.79
C ALA A 353 30.26 -8.08 -5.14
N SER A 354 29.10 -7.56 -5.56
CA SER A 354 28.94 -6.13 -5.82
C SER A 354 29.11 -5.29 -4.54
N LEU A 355 28.59 -5.73 -3.39
CA LEU A 355 28.75 -5.01 -2.13
C LEU A 355 30.22 -4.93 -1.70
N TYR A 356 30.98 -6.03 -1.82
CA TYR A 356 32.42 -6.03 -1.49
C TYR A 356 33.22 -5.13 -2.44
N ARG A 357 32.91 -5.15 -3.74
CA ARG A 357 33.58 -4.25 -4.71
C ARG A 357 33.25 -2.79 -4.45
N LEU A 358 32.01 -2.48 -4.03
CA LEU A 358 31.60 -1.12 -3.65
C LEU A 358 32.25 -0.66 -2.35
N ALA A 359 32.41 -1.54 -1.36
CA ALA A 359 33.08 -1.21 -0.11
C ALA A 359 34.56 -0.84 -0.31
N ASN A 360 35.21 -1.39 -1.35
CA ASN A 360 36.60 -1.10 -1.71
C ASN A 360 36.76 0.05 -2.71
N LYS A 361 35.68 0.60 -3.24
CA LYS A 361 35.75 1.60 -4.31
C LYS A 361 35.82 3.01 -3.72
N PRO A 362 36.84 3.82 -4.07
CA PRO A 362 36.91 5.19 -3.61
C PRO A 362 35.72 6.02 -4.13
N GLY A 363 35.28 6.99 -3.33
CA GLY A 363 34.15 7.86 -3.70
C GLY A 363 32.77 7.21 -3.59
N VAL A 364 32.65 5.99 -3.06
CA VAL A 364 31.37 5.38 -2.69
C VAL A 364 31.01 5.78 -1.27
N GLN A 365 29.81 6.31 -1.08
CA GLN A 365 29.26 6.67 0.23
C GLN A 365 28.05 5.79 0.54
N TRP A 366 27.98 5.31 1.78
CA TRP A 366 26.92 4.40 2.22
C TRP A 366 25.95 5.13 3.13
N VAL A 367 24.70 5.24 2.70
CA VAL A 367 23.64 5.95 3.39
C VAL A 367 22.57 4.94 3.76
N LEU A 368 22.64 4.42 4.98
CA LEU A 368 21.89 3.23 5.39
C LEU A 368 20.99 3.56 6.58
N ALA A 369 19.75 3.06 6.57
CA ALA A 369 18.94 3.06 7.79
C ALA A 369 19.59 2.17 8.86
N PRO A 370 19.66 2.66 10.12
CA PRO A 370 20.27 1.91 11.21
C PRO A 370 19.70 0.50 11.39
N GLU A 371 18.40 0.31 11.14
CA GLU A 371 17.72 -0.99 11.23
C GLU A 371 18.19 -2.02 10.20
N VAL A 372 18.73 -1.58 9.06
CA VAL A 372 19.17 -2.46 7.96
C VAL A 372 20.61 -2.95 8.18
N VAL A 373 21.43 -2.19 8.91
CA VAL A 373 22.85 -2.50 9.13
C VAL A 373 23.08 -3.87 9.80
N PRO A 374 22.36 -4.25 10.87
CA PRO A 374 22.49 -5.58 11.46
C PRO A 374 22.16 -6.73 10.51
N PHE A 375 21.22 -6.51 9.57
CA PHE A 375 20.95 -7.46 8.52
C PHE A 375 22.12 -7.55 7.54
N LEU A 376 22.62 -6.43 7.01
CA LEU A 376 23.73 -6.42 6.05
C LEU A 376 25.01 -7.03 6.62
N HIS A 377 25.28 -6.78 7.89
CA HIS A 377 26.38 -7.41 8.61
C HIS A 377 26.23 -8.95 8.60
N ARG A 378 25.09 -9.47 9.08
CA ARG A 378 24.81 -10.92 9.09
C ARG A 378 24.81 -11.52 7.67
N TYR A 379 24.26 -10.82 6.70
CA TYR A 379 24.24 -11.23 5.30
C TYR A 379 25.66 -11.40 4.75
N SER A 380 26.55 -10.43 4.99
CA SER A 380 27.94 -10.49 4.53
C SER A 380 28.72 -11.65 5.15
N GLN A 381 28.44 -12.02 6.40
CA GLN A 381 29.08 -13.15 7.07
C GLN A 381 28.75 -14.51 6.42
N HIS A 382 27.57 -14.63 5.80
CA HIS A 382 27.06 -15.90 5.27
C HIS A 382 27.15 -16.00 3.75
N SER A 383 27.17 -14.86 3.05
CA SER A 383 27.11 -14.80 1.59
C SER A 383 28.39 -14.25 0.96
N GLY A 384 29.45 -14.05 1.75
CA GLY A 384 30.71 -13.48 1.28
C GLY A 384 31.39 -14.32 0.17
N PRO A 385 32.15 -13.68 -0.73
CA PRO A 385 32.85 -14.37 -1.83
C PRO A 385 33.92 -15.37 -1.36
N SER A 386 34.27 -15.32 -0.07
CA SER A 386 35.08 -16.31 0.64
C SER A 386 34.48 -16.46 2.04
N GLU A 387 34.47 -17.68 2.58
CA GLU A 387 33.93 -18.00 3.91
C GLU A 387 34.57 -17.21 5.08
N ARG A 388 35.60 -16.41 4.80
CA ARG A 388 36.36 -15.61 5.77
C ARG A 388 36.27 -14.11 5.54
N LEU A 389 35.50 -13.62 4.58
CA LEU A 389 35.42 -12.18 4.27
C LEU A 389 34.03 -11.64 4.61
N GLY A 390 33.95 -10.63 5.49
CA GLY A 390 32.74 -9.92 5.86
C GLY A 390 32.81 -8.42 5.61
N LEU A 391 31.71 -7.72 5.82
CA LEU A 391 31.65 -6.25 5.79
C LEU A 391 31.40 -5.71 7.20
N THR A 392 32.20 -4.74 7.62
CA THR A 392 31.98 -3.95 8.85
C THR A 392 31.38 -2.60 8.50
N PHE A 393 30.41 -2.16 9.29
CA PHE A 393 29.67 -0.92 9.10
C PHE A 393 29.92 -0.02 10.31
N THR A 394 30.66 1.07 10.12
CA THR A 394 30.97 2.05 11.17
C THR A 394 30.19 3.32 10.89
N LEU A 395 29.42 3.79 11.87
CA LEU A 395 28.69 5.06 11.72
C LEU A 395 29.71 6.22 11.66
N LEU A 396 29.75 6.92 10.53
CA LEU A 396 30.66 8.07 10.33
C LEU A 396 30.08 9.33 10.95
N ASN A 397 28.82 9.62 10.62
CA ASN A 397 28.16 10.83 11.07
C ASN A 397 26.65 10.61 11.18
N ARG A 398 26.04 11.24 12.19
CA ARG A 398 24.60 11.34 12.31
C ARG A 398 24.13 12.60 11.57
N ILE A 399 23.42 12.41 10.48
CA ILE A 399 22.81 13.49 9.69
C ILE A 399 21.59 14.05 10.45
N THR A 400 20.89 13.19 11.17
CA THR A 400 19.70 13.53 11.96
C THR A 400 19.62 12.68 13.22
N ALA A 401 18.92 13.18 14.25
CA ALA A 401 18.63 12.45 15.47
C ALA A 401 17.52 11.39 15.27
N ASP A 402 16.74 11.50 14.19
CA ASP A 402 15.72 10.50 13.85
C ASP A 402 16.38 9.18 13.42
N SER A 403 16.22 8.14 14.24
CA SER A 403 16.79 6.82 14.01
C SER A 403 16.11 6.04 12.88
N THR A 404 14.96 6.51 12.39
CA THR A 404 14.26 5.92 11.25
C THR A 404 14.84 6.37 9.90
N LEU A 405 15.54 7.51 9.90
CA LEU A 405 16.16 8.05 8.69
C LEU A 405 17.57 7.49 8.48
N PRO A 406 17.98 7.28 7.21
CA PRO A 406 19.32 6.79 6.90
C PRO A 406 20.45 7.70 7.41
N GLN A 407 21.56 7.07 7.79
CA GLN A 407 22.75 7.75 8.31
C GLN A 407 23.97 7.39 7.45
N LEU A 408 25.06 8.15 7.59
CA LEU A 408 26.27 7.91 6.83
C LEU A 408 27.15 6.86 7.51
N TYR A 409 27.49 5.80 6.77
CA TYR A 409 28.35 4.71 7.23
C TYR A 409 29.62 4.62 6.40
N GLU A 410 30.70 4.24 7.07
CA GLU A 410 31.88 3.69 6.47
C GLU A 410 31.73 2.17 6.40
N VAL A 411 31.95 1.61 5.22
CA VAL A 411 31.85 0.17 4.98
C VAL A 411 33.20 -0.34 4.51
N ARG A 412 33.79 -1.24 5.28
CA ARG A 412 35.09 -1.84 4.96
C ARG A 412 34.98 -3.37 4.96
N PRO A 413 35.65 -4.07 4.04
CA PRO A 413 35.81 -5.50 4.17
C PRO A 413 36.73 -5.84 5.33
N ARG A 414 36.41 -6.90 6.07
CA ARG A 414 37.22 -7.43 7.16
C ARG A 414 37.30 -8.94 7.06
N ILE A 415 38.46 -9.50 7.39
CA ILE A 415 38.61 -10.95 7.54
C ILE A 415 37.91 -11.36 8.85
N ILE A 416 36.95 -12.26 8.75
CA ILE A 416 36.25 -12.86 9.88
C ILE A 416 36.96 -14.17 10.21
N GLU A 417 37.55 -14.25 11.41
CA GLU A 417 37.91 -15.53 11.99
C GLU A 417 36.62 -16.25 12.37
N LYS A 418 36.34 -17.40 11.75
CA LYS A 418 35.24 -18.25 12.20
C LYS A 418 35.53 -18.64 13.66
N PRO A 419 34.58 -18.52 14.60
CA PRO A 419 34.74 -19.17 15.89
C PRO A 419 34.98 -20.65 15.62
N GLN A 420 36.07 -21.20 16.18
CA GLN A 420 36.35 -22.63 16.10
C GLN A 420 35.06 -23.37 16.48
N LYS A 421 34.57 -24.26 15.60
CA LYS A 421 33.52 -25.21 15.99
C LYS A 421 33.95 -25.78 17.34
N PRO A 422 33.12 -25.72 18.40
CA PRO A 422 33.47 -26.39 19.63
C PRO A 422 33.74 -27.85 19.24
N LYS A 423 34.97 -28.32 19.50
CA LYS A 423 35.28 -29.74 19.43
C LYS A 423 34.25 -30.39 20.35
N PHE A 424 33.31 -31.13 19.77
CA PHE A 424 32.46 -32.01 20.55
C PHE A 424 33.41 -32.91 21.34
N CYS A 425 33.54 -32.65 22.64
CA CYS A 425 34.11 -33.62 23.54
C CYS A 425 33.20 -34.84 23.43
N ASN A 426 33.77 -35.93 22.92
CA ASN A 426 33.21 -37.26 23.06
C ASN A 426 32.90 -37.45 24.55
N SER A 427 31.61 -37.41 24.91
CA SER A 427 31.18 -37.92 26.22
C SER A 427 31.42 -39.42 26.22
N PRO A 428 32.03 -39.98 27.29
CA PRO A 428 32.24 -41.41 27.38
C PRO A 428 30.89 -42.12 27.44
N ARG A 429 30.80 -43.25 26.72
CA ARG A 429 29.73 -44.23 26.90
C ARG A 429 29.71 -44.64 28.37
N ILE A 430 28.66 -44.26 29.09
CA ILE A 430 28.31 -44.94 30.34
C ILE A 430 27.45 -46.13 29.92
N ALA A 431 28.00 -47.32 30.11
CA ALA A 431 27.23 -48.55 30.12
C ALA A 431 26.55 -48.66 31.49
N ILE A 432 25.22 -48.67 31.51
CA ILE A 432 24.39 -49.42 32.45
C ILE A 432 23.18 -49.92 31.66
#